data_AF-A0A536M515-F1
#
_entry.id   AF-A0A536M515-F1
#
_cell.length_a   1.000
_cell.length_b   1.000
_cell.length_c   1.000
_cell.angle_alpha   90.00
_cell.angle_beta   90.00
_cell.angle_gamma   90.00
#
_symmetry.space_group_name_H-M   'P 1'
#
loop_
_entity.id
_entity.type
_entity.pdbx_description
1 polymer ?
#
loop_
_entity_poly.entity_id
_entity_poly.type
_entity_poly.pdbx_seq_one_letter_code
_entity_poly.pdbx_strand_id
1 'polypeptide(L)'
;GWNLVLFPEGSRTPDGRIQEFKPGVGFLAKETGTPVVPMHIRGAYNVMPRGQTLPLPGPIRVRIGKPMVPQKQEGTREFTARVEKAVRSLAAEDRQPEIQGTWIERWRASKPRDLRYGDPD
;
A
#
# COMPACT_ATOMS: atom_id res chain seq x y z
N GLY A 1 8.79 -16.65 -10.25
CA GLY A 1 7.66 -16.68 -9.29
C GLY A 1 6.62 -15.63 -9.69
N TRP A 2 5.44 -15.66 -9.07
CA TRP A 2 4.36 -14.68 -9.30
C TRP A 2 4.29 -13.69 -8.13
N ASN A 3 3.98 -12.42 -8.42
CA ASN A 3 3.71 -11.40 -7.41
C ASN A 3 2.20 -11.17 -7.32
N LEU A 4 1.66 -11.14 -6.10
CA LEU A 4 0.23 -10.92 -5.85
C LEU A 4 0.00 -9.57 -5.16
N VAL A 5 -0.96 -8.80 -5.65
CA VAL A 5 -1.44 -7.58 -4.99
C VAL A 5 -2.79 -7.88 -4.35
N LEU A 6 -2.89 -7.65 -3.04
CA LEU A 6 -4.09 -7.91 -2.26
C LEU A 6 -4.63 -6.62 -1.67
N PHE A 7 -5.95 -6.41 -1.79
CA PHE A 7 -6.69 -5.40 -1.04
C PHE A 7 -7.45 -6.10 0.09
N PRO A 8 -6.90 -6.17 1.30
CA PRO A 8 -7.46 -6.97 2.40
C PRO A 8 -8.84 -6.48 2.88
N GLU A 9 -9.22 -5.26 2.55
CA GLU A 9 -10.55 -4.68 2.79
C GLU A 9 -11.63 -5.33 1.89
N GLY A 10 -11.23 -5.88 0.74
CA GLY A 10 -12.10 -6.59 -0.21
C GLY A 10 -13.05 -5.73 -1.04
N SER A 11 -13.08 -4.41 -0.83
CA SER A 11 -13.84 -3.46 -1.66
C SER A 11 -13.24 -2.05 -1.60
N ARG A 12 -13.60 -1.19 -2.55
CA ARG A 12 -13.24 0.24 -2.48
C ARG A 12 -13.97 0.88 -1.31
N THR A 13 -13.23 1.69 -0.55
CA THR A 13 -13.77 2.46 0.58
C THR A 13 -14.91 3.39 0.14
N PRO A 14 -16.00 3.49 0.95
CA PRO A 14 -17.10 4.42 0.69
C PRO A 14 -16.76 5.87 1.07
N ASP A 15 -15.83 6.08 1.99
CA ASP A 15 -15.57 7.38 2.63
C ASP A 15 -14.09 7.80 2.62
N GLY A 16 -13.23 7.02 1.96
CA GLY A 16 -11.80 7.32 1.86
C GLY A 16 -10.97 6.80 3.03
N ARG A 17 -11.58 6.14 4.02
CA ARG A 17 -10.86 5.54 5.16
C ARG A 17 -10.49 4.09 4.90
N ILE A 18 -9.39 3.65 5.53
CA ILE A 18 -8.93 2.25 5.53
C ILE A 18 -9.91 1.42 6.37
N GLN A 19 -10.55 0.46 5.73
CA GLN A 19 -11.46 -0.49 6.36
C GLN A 19 -10.70 -1.63 7.07
N GLU A 20 -11.45 -2.47 7.78
CA GLU A 20 -10.90 -3.66 8.47
C GLU A 20 -10.27 -4.64 7.49
N PHE A 21 -9.11 -5.20 7.87
CA PHE A 21 -8.42 -6.18 7.04
C PHE A 21 -8.96 -7.59 7.29
N LYS A 22 -9.34 -8.28 6.21
CA LYS A 22 -9.70 -9.70 6.25
C LYS A 22 -8.46 -10.57 6.45
N PRO A 23 -8.58 -11.76 7.08
CA PRO A 23 -7.45 -12.62 7.46
C PRO A 23 -6.69 -13.26 6.29
N GLY A 24 -7.16 -13.10 5.05
CA GLY A 24 -6.60 -13.78 3.87
C GLY A 24 -5.13 -13.47 3.61
N VAL A 25 -4.68 -12.24 3.89
CA VAL A 25 -3.26 -11.86 3.76
C VAL A 25 -2.40 -12.69 4.70
N GLY A 26 -2.80 -12.79 5.97
CA GLY A 26 -2.02 -13.57 6.93
C GLY A 26 -2.07 -15.07 6.69
N PHE A 27 -3.18 -15.57 6.17
CA PHE A 27 -3.33 -16.98 5.79
C PHE A 27 -2.33 -17.34 4.68
N LEU A 28 -2.35 -16.59 3.58
CA LEU A 28 -1.47 -16.85 2.44
C LEU A 28 0.01 -16.74 2.80
N ALA A 29 0.39 -15.75 3.60
CA ALA A 29 1.78 -15.57 4.02
C ALA A 29 2.27 -16.74 4.88
N LYS A 30 1.43 -17.29 5.77
CA LYS A 30 1.78 -18.45 6.59
C LYS A 30 1.89 -19.73 5.78
N GLU A 31 0.94 -19.99 4.89
CA GLU A 31 0.92 -21.21 4.07
C GLU A 31 2.07 -21.24 3.05
N THR A 32 2.45 -20.07 2.52
CA THR A 32 3.47 -20.00 1.46
C THR A 32 4.86 -19.62 1.96
N GLY A 33 4.99 -19.11 3.19
CA GLY A 33 6.23 -18.52 3.69
C GLY A 33 6.66 -17.23 2.99
N THR A 34 5.79 -16.65 2.14
CA THR A 34 6.12 -15.48 1.33
C THR A 34 6.02 -14.20 2.16
N PRO A 35 6.97 -13.25 2.04
CA PRO A 35 6.88 -11.96 2.72
C PRO A 35 5.72 -11.12 2.18
N VAL A 36 5.06 -10.40 3.08
CA VAL A 36 4.04 -9.39 2.77
C VAL A 36 4.68 -8.02 2.80
N VAL A 37 4.49 -7.23 1.74
CA VAL A 37 4.97 -5.84 1.66
C VAL A 37 3.77 -4.90 1.89
N PRO A 38 3.70 -4.17 3.02
CA PRO A 38 2.61 -3.24 3.27
C PRO A 38 2.63 -2.08 2.28
N MET A 39 1.47 -1.70 1.74
CA MET A 39 1.34 -0.55 0.87
C MET A 39 0.16 0.31 1.29
N HIS A 40 0.34 1.63 1.25
CA HIS A 40 -0.71 2.60 1.49
C HIS A 40 -0.89 3.51 0.26
N ILE A 41 -2.14 3.69 -0.18
CA ILE A 41 -2.50 4.48 -1.35
C ILE A 41 -3.36 5.67 -0.91
N ARG A 42 -2.84 6.89 -1.05
CA ARG A 42 -3.55 8.14 -0.74
C ARG A 42 -4.00 8.82 -2.03
N GLY A 43 -5.20 9.40 -2.01
CA GLY A 43 -5.78 10.15 -3.13
C GLY A 43 -6.60 9.32 -4.12
N ALA A 44 -6.53 7.99 -4.05
CA ALA A 44 -7.30 7.12 -4.95
C ALA A 44 -8.82 7.30 -4.82
N TYR A 45 -9.34 7.52 -3.61
CA TYR A 45 -10.76 7.82 -3.40
C TYR A 45 -11.21 9.09 -4.12
N ASN A 46 -10.39 10.16 -4.09
CA ASN A 46 -10.70 11.44 -4.74
C ASN A 46 -10.63 11.34 -6.27
N VAL A 47 -9.72 10.50 -6.78
CA VAL A 47 -9.53 10.28 -8.23
C VAL A 47 -10.60 9.36 -8.80
N MET A 48 -10.99 8.29 -8.09
CA MET A 48 -11.94 7.30 -8.60
C MET A 48 -12.85 6.74 -7.48
N PRO A 49 -13.79 7.56 -6.97
CA PRO A 49 -14.72 7.15 -5.93
C PRO A 49 -15.63 6.01 -6.41
N ARG A 50 -16.27 5.35 -5.44
CA ARG A 50 -17.23 4.28 -5.74
C ARG A 50 -18.41 4.84 -6.55
N GLY A 51 -18.82 4.12 -7.60
CA GLY A 51 -19.90 4.54 -8.50
C GLY A 51 -19.44 5.37 -9.70
N GLN A 52 -18.20 5.86 -9.69
CA GLN A 52 -17.63 6.58 -10.83
C GLN A 52 -16.93 5.62 -11.80
N THR A 53 -17.11 5.87 -13.10
CA THR A 53 -16.56 5.06 -14.21
C THR A 53 -15.28 5.65 -14.80
N LEU A 54 -15.11 6.98 -14.77
CA LEU A 54 -13.94 7.67 -15.30
C LEU A 54 -13.17 8.41 -14.19
N PRO A 55 -11.83 8.29 -14.12
CA PRO A 55 -11.03 8.95 -13.09
C PRO A 55 -10.95 10.46 -13.32
N LEU A 56 -10.91 11.23 -12.22
CA LEU A 56 -10.60 12.65 -12.24
C LEU A 56 -9.08 12.88 -12.16
N PRO A 57 -8.53 13.87 -12.87
CA PRO A 57 -7.14 14.26 -12.70
C PRO A 57 -6.87 14.65 -11.24
N GLY A 58 -5.89 14.01 -10.62
CA GLY A 58 -5.53 14.27 -9.24
C GLY A 58 -4.28 13.51 -8.80
N PRO A 59 -3.62 13.95 -7.72
CA PRO A 59 -2.43 13.28 -7.23
C PRO A 59 -2.79 11.95 -6.54
N ILE A 60 -2.12 10.86 -6.93
CA ILE A 60 -2.09 9.60 -6.18
C ILE A 60 -0.69 9.44 -5.59
N ARG A 61 -0.62 9.07 -4.31
CA ARG A 61 0.64 8.76 -3.64
C ARG A 61 0.59 7.34 -3.10
N VAL A 62 1.58 6.55 -3.47
CA VAL A 62 1.80 5.20 -2.93
C VAL A 62 2.99 5.24 -1.99
N ARG A 63 2.82 4.66 -0.81
CA ARG A 63 3.90 4.41 0.15
C ARG A 63 4.06 2.92 0.33
N ILE A 64 5.30 2.47 0.30
CA ILE A 64 5.66 1.06 0.38
C ILE A 64 6.47 0.87 1.66
N GLY A 65 6.01 -0.03 2.51
CA GLY A 65 6.66 -0.40 3.76
C GLY A 65 7.73 -1.46 3.58
N LYS A 66 8.37 -1.82 4.70
CA LYS A 66 9.35 -2.91 4.72
C LYS A 66 8.64 -4.28 4.59
N PRO A 67 9.25 -5.27 3.92
CA PRO A 67 8.74 -6.64 3.91
C PRO A 67 8.54 -7.20 5.31
N MET A 68 7.46 -7.95 5.52
CA MET A 68 7.07 -8.55 6.79
C MET A 68 6.81 -10.03 6.60
N VAL A 69 7.38 -10.85 7.47
CA VAL A 69 7.12 -12.31 7.52
C VAL A 69 6.36 -12.65 8.81
N PRO A 70 5.44 -13.64 8.79
CA PRO A 70 4.82 -14.14 10.01
C PRO A 70 5.87 -14.69 10.99
N GLN A 71 5.72 -14.44 12.29
CA GLN A 71 6.56 -15.07 13.29
C GLN A 71 6.09 -16.50 13.58
N LYS A 72 6.97 -17.38 14.08
CA LYS A 72 6.65 -18.80 14.32
C LYS A 72 5.40 -19.02 15.18
N GLN A 73 5.19 -18.19 16.21
CA GLN A 73 4.05 -18.31 17.12
C GLN A 73 2.86 -17.41 16.75
N GLU A 74 2.97 -16.64 15.67
CA GLU A 74 1.96 -15.65 15.30
C GLU A 74 0.80 -16.31 14.55
N GLY A 75 -0.42 -16.08 15.02
CA GLY A 75 -1.65 -16.51 14.37
C GLY A 75 -1.92 -15.73 13.08
N THR A 76 -2.75 -16.29 12.20
CA THR A 76 -3.17 -15.63 10.95
C THR A 76 -3.76 -14.23 11.17
N ARG A 77 -4.64 -14.09 12.17
CA ARG A 77 -5.26 -12.81 12.51
C ARG A 77 -4.27 -11.83 13.12
N GLU A 78 -3.37 -12.30 13.95
CA GLU A 78 -2.32 -11.47 14.58
C GLU A 78 -1.38 -10.89 13.53
N PHE A 79 -0.91 -11.73 12.59
CA PHE A 79 -0.08 -11.25 11.51
C PHE A 79 -0.82 -10.28 10.59
N THR A 80 -2.09 -10.56 10.29
CA THR A 80 -2.94 -9.63 9.51
C THR A 80 -3.07 -8.28 10.22
N ALA A 81 -3.33 -8.27 11.54
CA ALA A 81 -3.42 -7.04 12.33
C ALA A 81 -2.09 -6.28 12.37
N ARG A 82 -0.95 -6.98 12.39
CA ARG A 82 0.38 -6.36 12.32
C ARG A 82 0.63 -5.70 10.96
N VAL A 83 0.22 -6.36 9.87
CA VAL A 83 0.25 -5.78 8.52
C VAL A 83 -0.67 -4.58 8.42
N GLU A 84 -1.89 -4.64 8.95
CA GLU A 84 -2.83 -3.52 8.99
C GLU A 84 -2.22 -2.32 9.72
N LYS A 85 -1.64 -2.54 10.90
CA LYS A 85 -0.94 -1.51 11.68
C LYS A 85 0.21 -0.88 10.87
N ALA A 86 0.97 -1.69 10.11
CA ALA A 86 2.03 -1.18 9.25
C ALA A 86 1.46 -0.30 8.12
N VAL A 87 0.39 -0.72 7.44
CA VAL A 87 -0.28 0.09 6.40
C VAL A 87 -0.81 1.41 6.96
N ARG A 88 -1.46 1.37 8.13
CA ARG A 88 -1.95 2.59 8.81
C ARG A 88 -0.82 3.52 9.24
N SER A 89 0.34 2.97 9.63
CA SER A 89 1.53 3.79 9.96
C SER A 89 2.07 4.51 8.73
N LEU A 90 2.07 3.87 7.55
CA LEU A 90 2.41 4.54 6.29
C LEU A 90 1.43 5.67 5.94
N ALA A 91 0.19 5.62 6.41
CA ALA A 91 -0.77 6.70 6.25
C ALA A 91 -0.43 7.91 7.12
N ALA A 92 0.01 7.66 8.36
CA ALA A 92 0.29 8.66 9.40
C ALA A 92 1.62 9.42 9.20
N GLU A 93 2.55 8.91 8.41
CA GLU A 93 3.77 9.65 8.06
C GLU A 93 3.39 10.95 7.32
N ASP A 94 3.40 12.10 7.98
CA ASP A 94 3.01 13.38 7.35
C ASP A 94 4.21 14.19 6.81
N ARG A 95 3.94 14.91 5.73
CA ARG A 95 4.78 15.90 5.00
C ARG A 95 6.13 15.42 4.46
N GLN A 96 6.12 14.93 3.21
CA GLN A 96 7.10 15.51 2.29
C GLN A 96 6.61 16.93 1.96
N PRO A 97 7.49 17.94 1.92
CA PRO A 97 7.10 19.29 1.57
C PRO A 97 6.29 19.26 0.27
N GLU A 98 5.19 20.00 0.28
CA GLU A 98 4.39 20.25 -0.89
C GLU A 98 5.31 20.98 -1.88
N ILE A 99 5.85 20.25 -2.86
CA ILE A 99 6.60 20.88 -3.95
C ILE A 99 5.56 21.74 -4.69
N GLN A 100 5.57 23.05 -4.45
CA GLN A 100 4.77 24.00 -5.20
C GLN A 100 5.21 23.93 -6.66
N GLY A 101 4.26 23.57 -7.53
CA GLY A 101 4.52 23.38 -8.96
C GLY A 101 3.42 22.61 -9.68
N THR A 102 3.41 22.74 -10.99
CA THR A 102 2.59 21.95 -11.91
C THR A 102 2.86 20.45 -11.72
N TRP A 103 1.92 19.60 -12.13
CA TRP A 103 2.12 18.14 -12.04
C TRP A 103 3.36 17.66 -12.84
N ILE A 104 3.78 18.41 -13.86
CA ILE A 104 4.98 18.17 -14.67
C ILE A 104 6.25 18.47 -13.85
N GLU A 105 6.29 19.57 -13.11
CA GLU A 105 7.40 19.92 -12.22
C GLU A 105 7.55 18.90 -11.09
N ARG A 106 6.42 18.41 -10.55
CA ARG A 106 6.40 17.31 -9.57
C ARG A 106 7.01 16.03 -10.14
N TRP A 107 6.63 15.63 -11.36
CA TRP A 107 7.18 14.44 -12.04
C TRP A 107 8.68 14.55 -12.30
N ARG A 108 9.15 15.74 -12.70
CA ARG A 108 10.59 16.02 -12.92
C ARG A 108 11.41 16.07 -11.63
N ALA A 109 10.82 16.59 -10.55
CA ALA A 109 11.46 16.66 -9.22
C ALA A 109 11.50 15.29 -8.53
N SER A 110 10.51 14.43 -8.78
CA SER A 110 10.54 13.02 -8.42
C SER A 110 11.42 12.24 -9.39
N LYS A 111 12.74 12.48 -9.39
CA LYS A 111 13.64 11.47 -9.97
C LYS A 111 13.30 10.14 -9.27
N PRO A 112 13.00 9.06 -10.01
CA PRO A 112 12.87 7.76 -9.37
C PRO A 112 14.15 7.55 -8.57
N ARG A 113 14.03 7.39 -7.24
CA ARG A 113 15.11 6.78 -6.48
C ARG A 113 15.35 5.46 -7.18
N ASP A 114 16.59 5.25 -7.62
CA ASP A 114 17.06 4.07 -8.33
C ASP A 114 16.43 2.83 -7.66
N LEU A 115 15.35 2.30 -8.26
CA LEU A 115 14.67 1.13 -7.74
C LEU A 115 15.51 -0.04 -8.21
N ARG A 116 16.56 -0.35 -7.45
CA ARG A 116 17.35 -1.56 -7.66
C ARG A 116 16.50 -2.75 -7.24
N TYR A 117 15.91 -3.42 -8.22
CA TYR A 117 15.24 -4.70 -8.04
C TYR A 117 16.25 -5.81 -8.36
N GLY A 118 16.76 -6.48 -7.32
CA GLY A 118 17.73 -7.57 -7.43
C GLY A 118 19.11 -7.10 -7.88
N ASP A 119 20.11 -7.19 -7.00
CA ASP A 119 21.45 -7.42 -7.52
C ASP A 119 21.49 -8.87 -8.05
N PRO A 120 22.05 -9.12 -9.25
CA PRO A 120 22.36 -10.46 -9.66
C PRO A 120 23.63 -10.88 -8.93
N ASP A 121 23.50 -11.73 -7.92
CA ASP A 121 24.46 -12.78 -7.53
C ASP A 121 23.80 -13.69 -6.47
#